data_AF-H9FL05-F1
#
_entry.id   AF-H9FL05-F1
#
_cell.length_a   1.000
_cell.length_b   1.000
_cell.length_c   1.000
_cell.angle_alpha   90.00
_cell.angle_beta   90.00
_cell.angle_gamma   90.00
#
_symmetry.space_group_name_H-M   'P 1'
#
loop_
_entity.id
_entity.type
_entity.pdbx_description
1 polymer ?
#
loop_
_entity_poly.entity_id
_entity_poly.type
_entity_poly.pdbx_seq_one_letter_code
_entity_poly.pdbx_strand_id
1 'polypeptide(L)' 'SSATDLVFLIDGSKSVRPENFELVKKFINQIVDTLDVSDKLAQVGLVQYSSSVRQEFPLGRFHTKKDIKAA' A
#
# COMPACT_ATOMS: atom_id res chain seq x y z
N SER A 1 18.22 9.36 -9.51
CA SER A 1 17.31 8.52 -8.70
C SER A 1 17.11 7.20 -9.42
N SER A 2 17.02 6.08 -8.69
CA SER A 2 16.56 4.80 -9.25
C SER A 2 15.04 4.75 -9.15
N ALA A 3 14.37 4.17 -10.14
CA ALA A 3 12.95 3.85 -10.01
C ALA A 3 12.77 2.76 -8.93
N THR A 4 11.67 2.83 -8.19
CA THR A 4 11.34 1.93 -7.09
C THR A 4 9.91 1.43 -7.24
N ASP A 5 9.75 0.12 -7.29
CA ASP A 5 8.45 -0.53 -7.19
C ASP A 5 8.31 -1.11 -5.77
N LEU A 6 7.29 -0.67 -5.03
CA LEU A 6 7.00 -1.14 -3.68
C LEU A 6 5.62 -1.81 -3.64
N VAL A 7 5.57 -3.06 -3.21
CA VAL A 7 4.31 -3.76 -2.96
C VAL A 7 4.18 -4.08 -1.49
N PHE A 8 3.10 -3.60 -0.87
CA PHE A 8 2.73 -3.99 0.48
C PHE A 8 1.93 -5.29 0.44
N LEU A 9 2.43 -6.31 1.15
CA LEU A 9 1.67 -7.53 1.45
C LEU A 9 1.26 -7.48 2.91
N ILE A 10 -0.04 -7.35 3.19
CA ILE A 10 -0.55 -7.16 4.55
C ILE A 10 -1.53 -8.24 4.98
N ASP A 11 -1.48 -8.59 6.26
CA ASP A 11 -2.42 -9.54 6.87
C ASP A 11 -3.79 -8.87 7.05
N GLY A 12 -4.82 -9.41 6.37
CA GLY A 12 -6.22 -9.00 6.49
C GLY A 12 -7.08 -10.01 7.23
N SER A 13 -6.47 -10.96 7.94
CA SER A 13 -7.17 -11.98 8.71
C SER A 13 -7.92 -11.39 9.91
N LYS A 14 -8.93 -12.12 10.40
CA LYS A 14 -9.71 -11.75 11.58
C LYS A 14 -8.89 -11.69 12.88
N SER A 15 -7.69 -12.28 12.92
CA SER A 15 -6.76 -12.14 14.05
C SER A 15 -6.20 -10.73 14.17
N VAL A 16 -6.14 -9.97 13.08
CA VAL A 16 -5.80 -8.56 13.12
C VAL A 16 -7.03 -7.77 13.52
N ARG A 17 -7.06 -7.31 14.77
CA ARG A 17 -8.16 -6.48 15.29
C ARG A 17 -8.30 -5.19 14.48
N PRO A 18 -9.52 -4.61 14.35
CA PRO A 18 -9.73 -3.39 13.60
C PRO A 18 -8.81 -2.24 14.01
N GLU A 19 -8.54 -2.05 15.31
CA GLU A 19 -7.64 -0.98 15.77
C GLU A 19 -6.20 -1.18 15.26
N ASN A 20 -5.72 -2.43 15.25
CA ASN A 20 -4.39 -2.77 14.71
C ASN A 20 -4.34 -2.61 13.19
N PHE A 21 -5.44 -2.90 12.50
CA PHE A 21 -5.52 -2.71 11.06
C PHE A 21 -5.41 -1.23 10.68
N GLU A 22 -6.01 -0.32 11.46
CA GLU A 22 -5.85 1.12 11.27
C GLU A 22 -4.40 1.59 11.53
N LEU A 23 -3.68 0.97 12.47
CA LEU A 23 -2.25 1.23 12.67
C LEU A 23 -1.42 0.79 11.45
N VAL A 24 -1.75 -0.36 10.85
CA VAL A 24 -1.10 -0.82 9.61
C VAL A 24 -1.33 0.18 8.47
N LYS A 25 -2.57 0.65 8.26
CA LYS A 25 -2.86 1.69 7.27
C LYS A 25 -2.06 2.97 7.51
N LYS A 26 -2.00 3.43 8.77
CA LYS A 26 -1.21 4.61 9.14
C LYS A 26 0.28 4.43 8.83
N PHE A 27 0.84 3.26 9.14
CA PHE A 27 2.22 2.94 8.84
C PHE A 27 2.51 2.94 7.33
N ILE A 28 1.64 2.33 6.52
CA ILE A 28 1.73 2.37 5.06
C ILE A 28 1.70 3.81 4.56
N ASN A 29 0.77 4.63 5.07
CA ASN A 29 0.65 6.04 4.69
C ASN A 29 1.90 6.85 5.02
N GLN A 30 2.57 6.55 6.15
CA GLN A 30 3.84 7.17 6.53
C GLN A 30 4.99 6.77 5.60
N ILE A 31 5.03 5.52 5.13
CA ILE A 31 6.02 5.10 4.12
C ILE A 31 5.73 5.79 2.79
N VAL A 32 4.48 5.84 2.34
CA VAL A 32 4.09 6.51 1.09
C VAL A 32 4.48 8.00 1.11
N ASP A 33 4.49 8.65 2.28
CA ASP A 33 4.95 10.03 2.41
C ASP A 33 6.43 10.25 2.09
N THR A 34 7.28 9.23 2.26
CA THR A 34 8.73 9.35 2.00
C THR A 34 9.11 9.08 0.54
N LEU A 35 8.18 8.54 -0.26
CA LEU A 35 8.42 8.18 -1.65
C LEU A 35 8.13 9.33 -2.62
N ASP A 36 8.86 9.42 -3.73
CA ASP A 36 8.50 10.30 -4.85
C ASP A 36 7.52 9.58 -5.80
N VAL A 37 6.27 9.43 -5.37
CA VAL A 37 5.23 8.70 -6.13
C VAL A 37 4.98 9.37 -7.48
N SER A 38 5.19 8.62 -8.56
CA SER A 38 4.89 9.02 -9.94
C SER A 38 4.95 7.79 -10.86
N ASP A 39 4.65 7.98 -12.15
CA ASP A 39 4.81 6.94 -13.18
C ASP A 39 6.26 6.52 -13.41
N LYS A 40 7.24 7.41 -13.14
CA LYS A 40 8.67 7.21 -13.46
C LYS A 40 9.59 6.98 -12.26
N LEU A 41 9.17 7.35 -11.05
CA LEU A 41 10.01 7.29 -9.85
C LEU A 41 9.56 6.17 -8.92
N ALA A 42 8.50 6.37 -8.13
CA ALA A 42 7.99 5.34 -7.24
C ALA A 42 6.56 4.90 -7.60
N GLN A 43 6.35 3.60 -7.76
CA GLN A 43 5.02 3.00 -7.90
C GLN A 43 4.70 2.14 -6.67
N VAL A 44 3.43 2.15 -6.25
CA VAL A 44 2.97 1.43 -5.05
C VAL A 44 1.83 0.49 -5.40
N GLY A 45 1.95 -0.76 -4.97
CA GLY A 45 0.89 -1.76 -5.01
C GLY A 45 0.53 -2.23 -3.60
N LEU A 46 -0.67 -2.79 -3.43
CA LEU A 46 -1.10 -3.34 -2.15
C LEU A 46 -1.92 -4.61 -2.34
N VAL A 47 -1.55 -5.63 -1.58
CA VAL A 47 -2.17 -6.95 -1.55
C VAL A 47 -2.47 -7.31 -0.11
N GLN A 48 -3.69 -7.77 0.15
CA GLN A 48 -4.09 -8.36 1.40
C GLN A 48 -4.09 -9.89 1.31
N TYR A 49 -3.64 -10.57 2.36
CA TYR A 49 -3.76 -12.01 2.48
C TYR A 49 -4.54 -12.41 3.74
N SER A 50 -5.26 -13.52 3.64
CA SER A 50 -5.88 -14.22 4.78
C SER A 50 -6.15 -15.67 4.36
N SER A 51 -7.41 -16.14 4.39
CA SER A 51 -7.83 -17.40 3.76
C SER A 51 -7.76 -17.36 2.22
N SER A 52 -7.76 -16.16 1.65
CA SER A 52 -7.57 -15.91 0.22
C SER A 52 -6.71 -14.66 0.02
N VAL A 53 -6.13 -14.53 -1.16
CA VAL A 53 -5.41 -13.33 -1.58
C VAL A 53 -6.39 -12.33 -2.20
N ARG A 54 -6.29 -11.06 -1.80
CA ARG A 54 -7.03 -9.94 -2.40
C ARG A 54 -6.04 -8.88 -2.85
N GLN A 55 -6.00 -8.60 -4.14
CA GLN A 55 -5.24 -7.48 -4.68
C GLN A 55 -6.09 -6.22 -4.54
N GLU A 56 -5.73 -5.30 -3.65
CA GLU A 56 -6.45 -4.03 -3.51
C GLU A 56 -6.16 -3.14 -4.72
N PHE A 57 -4.89 -3.01 -5.07
CA PHE A 57 -4.47 -2.35 -6.30
C PHE A 57 -3.08 -2.82 -6.77
N PRO A 58 -2.89 -2.98 -8.10
CA PRO A 58 -1.58 -3.26 -8.67
C PRO A 58 -0.65 -2.04 -8.65
N LEU A 59 0.63 -2.28 -8.90
CA LEU A 59 1.57 -1.24 -9.33
C LEU A 59 1.01 -0.50 -10.55
N GLY A 60 1.35 0.79 -10.69
CA GLY A 60 0.90 1.62 -11.79
C GLY A 60 -0.59 2.01 -11.77
N ARG A 61 -1.39 1.55 -10.78
CA ARG A 61 -2.79 1.98 -10.63
C ARG A 61 -2.91 3.46 -10.28
N PHE A 62 -2.05 3.92 -9.38
CA PHE A 62 -2.05 5.28 -8.85
C PHE A 62 -0.69 5.94 -9.05
N HIS A 63 -0.71 7.23 -9.36
CA HIS A 63 0.49 8.03 -9.63
C HIS A 63 0.65 9.21 -8.67
N THR A 64 -0.23 9.33 -7.67
CA THR A 64 -0.13 10.36 -6.63
C THR A 64 -0.25 9.75 -5.24
N LYS A 65 0.45 10.35 -4.26
CA LYS A 65 0.31 9.97 -2.84
C LYS A 65 -1.14 10.08 -2.36
N LYS A 66 -1.87 11.09 -2.85
CA LYS A 66 -3.26 11.35 -2.47
C LYS A 66 -4.16 10.19 -2.86
N ASP A 67 -4.03 9.68 -4.07
CA ASP A 67 -4.89 8.59 -4.57
C ASP A 67 -4.56 7.26 -3.87
N ILE A 68 -3.28 6.98 -3.62
CA ILE A 68 -2.87 5.79 -2.85
C ILE A 68 -3.47 5.81 -1.44
N LYS A 69 -3.45 6.97 -0.77
CA LYS A 69 -3.96 7.11 0.61
C LYS A 69 -5.48 7.12 0.72
N ALA A 70 -6.17 7.34 -0.40
CA ALA A 70 -7.63 7.35 -0.47
C ALA A 70 -8.22 6.00 -0.90
N ALA A 71 -7.38 5.06 -1.32
CA ALA A 71 -7.75 3.68 -1.64
C ALA A 71 -8.04 2.88 -0.37
#